data_AF-A0A6N6W7B7-F1
#
_entry.id   AF-A0A6N6W7B7-F1
#
_cell.length_a   1.000
_cell.length_b   1.000
_cell.length_c   1.000
_cell.angle_alpha   90.00
_cell.angle_beta   90.00
_cell.angle_gamma   90.00
#
_symmetry.space_group_name_H-M   'P 1'
#
loop_
_entity.id
_entity.type
_entity.pdbx_description
1 polymer ?
#
loop_
_entity_poly.entity_id
_entity_poly.type
_entity_poly.pdbx_seq_one_letter_code
_entity_poly.pdbx_strand_id
1 'polypeptide(L)'
;MQRIVKALADEELVRTGRADGVRLGPAFLRLVGKPHTDVVAVAAPHLQSLSDDIGETVALGRISGRELAFIHVVVAEQELRVVPRVGANLPLATTAGGRALLALGADEEALMLLQLPDAKGTDSGELLKELKRVRRIGYAVDDNETTPGVVSLAVGVDTILGRFAVSVPAPAVRVAAAGRPRIVERLLACRDVLLGEIGRNRPDE
;
A
#
# COMPACT_ATOMS: atom_id res chain seq x y z
N MET A 1 15.58 -5.78 35.75
CA MET A 1 14.50 -4.93 35.18
C MET A 1 14.69 -3.44 35.48
N GLN A 2 15.12 -3.01 36.67
CA GLN A 2 15.29 -1.58 37.01
C GLN A 2 16.38 -0.82 36.23
N ARG A 3 17.45 -1.50 35.77
CA ARG A 3 18.56 -0.84 35.06
C ARG A 3 18.17 -0.33 33.65
N ILE A 4 17.33 -1.07 32.92
CA ILE A 4 16.84 -0.66 31.59
C ILE A 4 15.86 0.50 31.72
N VAL A 5 14.92 0.42 32.67
CA VAL A 5 13.96 1.50 32.92
C VAL A 5 14.67 2.79 33.34
N LYS A 6 15.69 2.68 34.19
CA LYS A 6 16.51 3.84 34.57
C LYS A 6 17.26 4.43 33.39
N ALA A 7 17.93 3.61 32.57
CA ALA A 7 18.62 4.09 31.38
C ALA A 7 17.68 4.78 30.38
N LEU A 8 16.48 4.23 30.15
CA LEU A 8 15.48 4.85 29.29
C LEU A 8 14.90 6.15 29.90
N ALA A 9 14.83 6.24 31.23
CA ALA A 9 14.38 7.45 31.91
C ALA A 9 15.46 8.55 31.88
N ASP A 10 16.73 8.17 32.00
CA ASP A 10 17.89 9.07 31.88
C ASP A 10 17.95 9.69 30.47
N GLU A 11 17.57 8.92 29.43
CA GLU A 11 17.43 9.39 28.04
C GLU A 11 16.07 10.05 27.72
N GLU A 12 15.23 10.29 28.75
CA GLU A 12 13.88 10.85 28.63
C GLU A 12 12.93 10.08 27.68
N LEU A 13 13.24 8.82 27.35
CA LEU A 13 12.40 7.95 26.53
C LEU A 13 11.20 7.41 27.32
N VAL A 14 11.35 7.28 28.64
CA VAL A 14 10.26 6.90 29.55
C VAL A 14 10.19 7.79 30.79
N ARG A 15 9.03 7.82 31.44
CA ARG A 15 8.77 8.45 32.74
C ARG A 15 8.27 7.40 33.71
N THR A 16 8.78 7.38 34.93
CA THR A 16 8.32 6.50 36.00
C THR A 16 7.41 7.28 36.96
N GLY A 17 6.16 6.85 37.10
CA GLY A 17 5.23 7.41 38.10
C GLY A 17 5.27 6.64 39.42
N ARG A 18 4.90 7.28 40.53
CA ARG A 18 4.87 6.63 41.87
C ARG A 18 3.70 5.66 42.10
N ALA A 19 2.69 5.63 41.22
CA ALA A 19 1.50 4.77 41.37
C ALA A 19 1.24 3.87 40.14
N ASP A 20 1.44 4.38 38.91
CA ASP A 20 1.02 3.68 37.69
C ASP A 20 2.16 3.54 36.66
N GLY A 21 3.04 2.57 36.88
CA GLY A 21 3.93 2.02 35.85
C GLY A 21 4.90 2.97 35.13
N VAL A 22 5.42 2.48 33.99
CA VAL A 22 6.33 3.20 33.08
C VAL A 22 5.50 3.81 31.95
N ARG A 23 5.66 5.11 31.71
CA ARG A 23 4.97 5.86 30.63
C ARG A 23 5.99 6.39 29.62
N LEU A 24 5.57 6.78 28.43
CA LEU A 24 6.46 7.42 27.45
C LEU A 24 6.95 8.79 27.96
N GLY A 25 8.22 9.07 27.71
CA GLY A 25 8.87 10.34 28.06
C GLY A 25 8.93 11.33 26.88
N PRO A 26 9.33 12.57 27.14
CA PRO A 26 9.27 13.66 26.16
C PRO A 26 10.25 13.47 24.99
N ALA A 27 11.29 12.64 25.12
CA ALA A 27 12.18 12.30 24.00
C ALA A 27 11.40 11.68 22.83
N PHE A 28 10.32 10.94 23.13
CA PHE A 28 9.45 10.36 22.11
C PHE A 28 8.80 11.45 21.26
N LEU A 29 8.36 12.56 21.85
CA LEU A 29 7.79 13.70 21.12
C LEU A 29 8.84 14.41 20.24
N ARG A 30 10.12 14.39 20.62
CA ARG A 30 11.21 14.93 19.80
C ARG A 30 11.56 14.04 18.60
N LEU A 31 11.37 12.73 18.75
CA LEU A 31 11.50 11.76 17.65
C LEU A 31 10.32 11.85 16.69
N VAL A 32 9.10 11.94 17.21
CA VAL A 32 7.86 12.02 16.41
C VAL A 32 7.66 13.41 15.78
N GLY A 33 8.10 14.48 16.46
CA GLY A 33 7.96 15.87 16.00
C GLY A 33 8.81 16.25 14.77
N LYS A 34 9.59 15.30 14.24
CA LYS A 34 10.22 15.40 12.92
C LYS A 34 9.57 14.39 11.97
N PRO A 35 8.35 14.60 11.46
CA PRO A 35 7.80 13.75 10.42
C PRO A 35 8.52 14.09 9.10
N HIS A 36 9.70 13.51 8.92
CA HIS A 36 10.39 13.40 7.64
C HIS A 36 10.53 11.94 7.21
N THR A 37 9.79 11.01 7.83
CA THR A 37 9.72 9.64 7.33
C THR A 37 8.91 9.63 6.05
N ASP A 38 9.61 9.89 4.95
CA ASP A 38 9.10 9.71 3.61
C ASP A 38 8.85 8.22 3.39
N VAL A 39 7.58 7.84 3.21
CA VAL A 39 7.20 6.47 2.87
C VAL A 39 7.98 5.96 1.66
N VAL A 40 8.34 6.84 0.72
CA VAL A 40 9.14 6.49 -0.44
C VAL A 40 10.54 6.06 -0.02
N ALA A 41 11.17 6.75 0.94
CA ALA A 41 12.50 6.39 1.41
C ALA A 41 12.53 4.99 2.06
N VAL A 42 11.46 4.61 2.76
CA VAL A 42 11.33 3.26 3.36
C VAL A 42 10.97 2.22 2.30
N ALA A 43 10.02 2.52 1.41
CA ALA A 43 9.51 1.56 0.45
C ALA A 43 10.46 1.29 -0.73
N ALA A 44 11.18 2.31 -1.20
CA ALA A 44 12.04 2.24 -2.39
C ALA A 44 12.96 1.00 -2.46
N PRO A 45 13.74 0.66 -1.41
CA PRO A 45 14.60 -0.54 -1.47
C PRO A 45 13.81 -1.84 -1.66
N HIS A 46 12.61 -1.96 -1.05
CA HIS A 46 11.76 -3.13 -1.19
C HIS A 46 11.09 -3.21 -2.55
N LEU A 47 10.69 -2.06 -3.11
CA LEU A 47 10.16 -2.00 -4.47
C LEU A 47 11.23 -2.34 -5.51
N GLN A 48 12.49 -1.93 -5.26
CA GLN A 48 13.62 -2.29 -6.10
C GLN A 48 13.84 -3.80 -6.07
N SER A 49 13.95 -4.40 -4.89
CA SER A 49 14.08 -5.86 -4.75
C SER A 49 12.91 -6.59 -5.41
N LEU A 50 11.68 -6.11 -5.26
CA LEU A 50 10.51 -6.70 -5.91
C LEU A 50 10.64 -6.64 -7.43
N SER A 51 11.03 -5.49 -7.98
CA SER A 51 11.24 -5.29 -9.42
C SER A 51 12.31 -6.23 -9.97
N ASP A 52 13.45 -6.33 -9.28
CA ASP A 52 14.57 -7.20 -9.67
C ASP A 52 14.14 -8.68 -9.66
N ASP A 53 13.34 -9.08 -8.67
CA ASP A 53 12.85 -10.46 -8.52
C ASP A 53 11.85 -10.88 -9.59
N ILE A 54 10.97 -9.98 -10.03
CA ILE A 54 9.89 -10.30 -10.97
C ILE A 54 10.21 -9.85 -12.41
N GLY A 55 11.22 -9.00 -12.58
CA GLY A 55 11.62 -8.42 -13.87
C GLY A 55 10.59 -7.45 -14.44
N GLU A 56 9.72 -6.84 -13.63
CA GLU A 56 8.65 -5.94 -14.05
C GLU A 56 8.64 -4.65 -13.22
N THR A 57 8.15 -3.59 -13.83
CA THR A 57 8.03 -2.27 -13.18
C THR A 57 7.17 -2.38 -11.92
N VAL A 58 7.59 -1.71 -10.85
CA VAL A 58 6.87 -1.62 -9.59
C VAL A 58 6.55 -0.15 -9.30
N ALA A 59 5.32 0.14 -8.88
CA ALA A 59 4.90 1.49 -8.56
C ALA A 59 4.21 1.58 -7.19
N LEU A 60 4.58 2.61 -6.42
CA LEU A 60 3.91 2.99 -5.18
C LEU A 60 2.89 4.09 -5.48
N GLY A 61 1.65 3.88 -5.06
CA GLY A 61 0.59 4.86 -5.22
C GLY A 61 -0.21 5.11 -3.95
N ARG A 62 -0.96 6.21 -3.94
CA ARG A 62 -1.91 6.57 -2.89
C ARG A 62 -3.18 7.16 -3.50
N ILE A 63 -4.24 7.26 -2.70
CA ILE A 63 -5.43 8.00 -3.08
C ILE A 63 -5.10 9.51 -3.09
N SER A 64 -5.48 10.20 -4.17
CA SER A 64 -5.46 11.65 -4.31
C SER A 64 -6.81 12.11 -4.84
N GLY A 65 -7.67 12.64 -3.97
CA GLY A 65 -9.06 12.92 -4.33
C GLY A 65 -9.79 11.62 -4.69
N ARG A 66 -10.18 11.47 -5.96
CA ARG A 66 -10.90 10.28 -6.48
C ARG A 66 -10.04 9.41 -7.40
N GLU A 67 -8.73 9.64 -7.37
CA GLU A 67 -7.80 9.06 -8.33
C GLU A 67 -6.65 8.37 -7.59
N LEU A 68 -6.08 7.35 -8.23
CA LEU A 68 -4.80 6.76 -7.85
C LEU A 68 -3.69 7.66 -8.37
N ALA A 69 -2.85 8.17 -7.47
CA ALA A 69 -1.65 8.92 -7.80
C ALA A 69 -0.39 8.12 -7.47
N PHE A 70 0.46 7.88 -8.47
CA PHE A 70 1.78 7.26 -8.25
C PHE A 70 2.77 8.27 -7.69
N ILE A 71 3.42 7.91 -6.60
CA ILE A 71 4.39 8.73 -5.87
C ILE A 71 5.84 8.21 -6.01
N HIS A 72 6.02 6.95 -6.40
CA HIS A 72 7.32 6.37 -6.71
C HIS A 72 7.18 5.24 -7.73
N VAL A 73 8.17 5.09 -8.61
CA VAL A 73 8.20 4.05 -9.65
C VAL A 73 9.62 3.52 -9.79
N VAL A 74 9.77 2.21 -9.69
CA VAL A 74 10.97 1.47 -10.08
C VAL A 74 10.72 0.88 -11.46
N VAL A 75 11.52 1.31 -12.44
CA VAL A 75 11.38 0.90 -13.84
C VAL A 75 12.18 -0.39 -14.07
N ALA A 76 11.54 -1.42 -14.62
CA ALA A 76 12.23 -2.66 -14.95
C ALA A 76 13.27 -2.48 -16.08
N GLU A 77 14.33 -3.27 -16.03
CA GLU A 77 15.39 -3.34 -17.06
C GLU A 77 15.00 -4.21 -18.26
N GLN A 78 13.72 -4.19 -18.66
CA GLN A 78 13.21 -4.91 -19.84
C GLN A 78 13.07 -3.95 -21.03
N GLU A 79 13.29 -4.44 -22.26
CA GLU A 79 13.05 -3.64 -23.48
C GLU A 79 11.57 -3.27 -23.62
N LEU A 80 10.68 -4.27 -23.54
CA LEU A 80 9.24 -4.07 -23.44
C LEU A 80 8.83 -4.00 -21.97
N ARG A 81 8.52 -2.80 -21.50
CA ARG A 81 8.11 -2.52 -20.12
C ARG A 81 6.96 -1.51 -20.09
N VAL A 82 6.12 -1.61 -19.07
CA VAL A 82 5.08 -0.62 -18.79
C VAL A 82 5.63 0.36 -17.77
N VAL A 83 5.58 1.66 -18.06
CA VAL A 83 6.08 2.70 -17.16
C VAL A 83 4.95 3.68 -16.85
N PRO A 84 4.32 3.58 -15.68
CA PRO A 84 3.36 4.58 -15.25
C PRO A 84 4.08 5.90 -14.97
N ARG A 85 3.43 7.02 -15.28
CA ARG A 85 3.99 8.35 -15.01
C ARG A 85 3.74 8.73 -13.55
N VAL A 86 4.79 9.15 -12.84
CA VAL A 86 4.66 9.76 -11.50
C VAL A 86 3.78 11.02 -11.60
N GLY A 87 2.81 11.14 -10.70
CA GLY A 87 1.81 12.22 -10.74
C GLY A 87 0.72 12.03 -11.81
N ALA A 88 0.68 10.91 -12.53
CA ALA A 88 -0.53 10.53 -13.26
C ALA A 88 -1.64 10.19 -12.28
N ASN A 89 -2.85 10.58 -12.65
CA ASN A 89 -4.05 10.28 -11.92
C ASN A 89 -4.87 9.27 -12.72
N LEU A 90 -5.12 8.10 -12.12
CA LEU A 90 -5.88 7.03 -12.76
C LEU A 90 -7.16 6.72 -11.97
N PRO A 91 -8.24 6.23 -12.61
CA PRO A 91 -9.47 5.90 -11.90
C PRO A 91 -9.24 4.82 -10.84
N LEU A 92 -9.77 5.03 -9.63
CA LEU A 92 -9.63 4.06 -8.54
C LEU A 92 -10.39 2.76 -8.82
N ALA A 93 -11.55 2.83 -9.47
CA ALA A 93 -12.44 1.69 -9.65
C ALA A 93 -11.90 0.66 -10.67
N THR A 94 -11.15 1.10 -11.70
CA THR A 94 -10.67 0.22 -12.78
C THR A 94 -9.23 -0.22 -12.55
N THR A 95 -8.40 0.57 -11.86
CA THR A 95 -7.01 0.20 -11.61
C THR A 95 -6.89 -0.85 -10.51
N ALA A 96 -5.88 -1.72 -10.65
CA ALA A 96 -5.54 -2.69 -9.60
C ALA A 96 -5.18 -1.97 -8.29
N GLY A 97 -4.30 -0.95 -8.35
CA GLY A 97 -3.89 -0.18 -7.18
C GLY A 97 -5.05 0.55 -6.51
N GLY A 98 -5.98 1.10 -7.30
CA GLY A 98 -7.17 1.75 -6.78
C GLY A 98 -8.10 0.78 -6.07
N ARG A 99 -8.43 -0.35 -6.69
CA ARG A 99 -9.23 -1.42 -6.05
C ARG A 99 -8.57 -1.96 -4.78
N ALA A 100 -7.25 -2.11 -4.80
CA ALA A 100 -6.49 -2.53 -3.63
C ALA A 100 -6.59 -1.53 -2.47
N LEU A 101 -6.55 -0.22 -2.74
CA LEU A 101 -6.73 0.84 -1.74
C LEU A 101 -8.16 0.90 -1.23
N LEU A 102 -9.15 0.85 -2.12
CA LEU A 102 -10.58 0.85 -1.74
C LEU A 102 -10.93 -0.36 -0.87
N ALA A 103 -10.32 -1.52 -1.13
CA ALA A 103 -10.54 -2.73 -0.36
C ALA A 103 -10.00 -2.66 1.08
N LEU A 104 -9.11 -1.72 1.41
CA LEU A 104 -8.64 -1.49 2.80
C LEU A 104 -9.73 -0.83 3.67
N GLY A 105 -10.68 -0.13 3.06
CA GLY A 105 -11.79 0.54 3.73
C GLY A 105 -13.09 -0.27 3.69
N ALA A 106 -14.14 0.29 4.29
CA ALA A 106 -15.51 -0.25 4.21
C ALA A 106 -16.15 0.00 2.84
N ASP A 107 -17.22 -0.73 2.51
CA ASP A 107 -17.94 -0.56 1.23
C ASP A 107 -18.51 0.87 1.12
N GLU A 108 -19.01 1.42 2.22
CA GLU A 108 -19.57 2.77 2.32
C GLU A 108 -18.51 3.84 2.07
N GLU A 109 -17.29 3.63 2.58
CA GLU A 109 -16.15 4.53 2.36
C GLU A 109 -15.80 4.59 0.87
N ALA A 110 -15.77 3.43 0.19
CA ALA A 110 -15.49 3.33 -1.23
C ALA A 110 -16.58 4.01 -2.08
N LEU A 111 -17.86 3.75 -1.79
CA LEU A 111 -18.98 4.38 -2.51
C LEU A 111 -18.99 5.90 -2.34
N MET A 112 -18.78 6.37 -1.11
CA MET A 112 -18.73 7.80 -0.80
C MET A 112 -17.56 8.48 -1.52
N LEU A 113 -16.37 7.87 -1.50
CA LEU A 113 -15.19 8.40 -2.18
C LEU A 113 -15.41 8.55 -3.70
N LEU A 114 -16.05 7.55 -4.32
CA LEU A 114 -16.30 7.54 -5.76
C LEU A 114 -17.56 8.30 -6.17
N GLN A 115 -18.35 8.80 -5.21
CA GLN A 115 -19.66 9.41 -5.45
C GLN A 115 -20.60 8.48 -6.26
N LEU A 116 -20.51 7.18 -6.00
CA LEU A 116 -21.37 6.20 -6.64
C LEU A 116 -22.69 6.08 -5.88
N PRO A 117 -23.81 5.86 -6.58
CA PRO A 117 -25.09 5.57 -5.94
C PRO A 117 -24.98 4.29 -5.11
N ASP A 118 -25.95 4.11 -4.22
CA ASP A 118 -26.08 2.98 -3.31
C ASP A 118 -25.81 1.64 -4.03
N ALA A 119 -25.38 0.62 -3.28
CA ALA A 119 -24.96 -0.70 -3.78
C ALA A 119 -25.94 -1.45 -4.72
N LYS A 120 -27.15 -0.91 -4.94
CA LYS A 120 -28.19 -1.43 -5.83
C LYS A 120 -27.98 -1.07 -7.31
N GLY A 121 -27.13 -0.10 -7.65
CA GLY A 121 -26.73 0.18 -9.04
C GLY A 121 -25.81 -0.91 -9.60
N THR A 122 -25.92 -1.25 -10.88
CA THR A 122 -25.11 -2.31 -11.53
C THR A 122 -23.61 -2.08 -11.34
N ASP A 123 -23.13 -0.86 -11.63
CA ASP A 123 -21.70 -0.50 -11.53
C ASP A 123 -21.19 -0.56 -10.07
N SER A 124 -21.97 -0.02 -9.12
CA SER A 124 -21.66 -0.10 -7.69
C SER A 124 -21.62 -1.55 -7.21
N GLY A 125 -22.58 -2.37 -7.65
CA GLY A 125 -22.67 -3.78 -7.27
C GLY A 125 -21.50 -4.63 -7.78
N GLU A 126 -21.05 -4.38 -9.02
CA GLU A 126 -19.88 -5.05 -9.59
C GLU A 126 -18.59 -4.65 -8.89
N LEU A 127 -18.38 -3.36 -8.66
CA LEU A 127 -17.24 -2.87 -7.89
C LEU A 127 -17.20 -3.50 -6.50
N LEU A 128 -18.30 -3.50 -5.75
CA LEU A 128 -18.31 -4.06 -4.39
C LEU A 128 -18.07 -5.57 -4.35
N LYS A 129 -18.56 -6.32 -5.35
CA LYS A 129 -18.22 -7.76 -5.49
C LYS A 129 -16.72 -7.94 -5.69
N GLU A 130 -16.12 -7.09 -6.51
CA GLU A 130 -14.69 -7.12 -6.77
C GLU A 130 -13.88 -6.72 -5.53
N LEU A 131 -14.26 -5.66 -4.80
CA LEU A 131 -13.60 -5.29 -3.54
C LEU A 131 -13.67 -6.43 -2.51
N LYS A 132 -14.82 -7.12 -2.40
CA LYS A 132 -14.95 -8.31 -1.54
C LYS A 132 -14.02 -9.44 -1.97
N ARG A 133 -13.85 -9.66 -3.28
CA ARG A 133 -12.88 -10.63 -3.81
C ARG A 133 -11.45 -10.24 -3.40
N VAL A 134 -11.08 -8.96 -3.59
CA VAL A 134 -9.77 -8.42 -3.21
C VAL A 134 -9.50 -8.61 -1.72
N ARG A 135 -10.44 -8.26 -0.84
CA ARG A 135 -10.30 -8.48 0.62
C ARG A 135 -10.06 -9.95 0.98
N ARG A 136 -10.73 -10.87 0.27
CA ARG A 136 -10.60 -12.32 0.53
C ARG A 136 -9.25 -12.88 0.07
N ILE A 137 -8.73 -12.46 -1.08
CA ILE A 137 -7.52 -13.05 -1.67
C ILE A 137 -6.25 -12.23 -1.41
N GLY A 138 -6.39 -10.98 -0.96
CA GLY A 138 -5.29 -10.11 -0.57
C GLY A 138 -4.65 -9.29 -1.70
N TYR A 139 -5.13 -9.39 -2.94
CA TYR A 139 -4.61 -8.62 -4.08
C TYR A 139 -5.73 -8.28 -5.09
N ALA A 140 -5.52 -7.21 -5.85
CA ALA A 140 -6.37 -6.75 -6.93
C ALA A 140 -5.72 -6.97 -8.28
N VAL A 141 -6.55 -7.01 -9.33
CA VAL A 141 -6.10 -7.17 -10.71
C VAL A 141 -6.88 -6.22 -11.59
N ASP A 142 -6.18 -5.52 -12.48
CA ASP A 142 -6.71 -4.88 -13.68
C ASP A 142 -6.22 -5.67 -14.87
N ASP A 143 -7.11 -6.36 -15.57
CA ASP A 143 -6.79 -7.24 -16.69
C ASP A 143 -7.28 -6.60 -17.99
N ASN A 144 -6.45 -5.75 -18.58
CA ASN A 144 -6.75 -4.99 -19.80
C ASN A 144 -7.94 -4.02 -19.66
N GLU A 145 -8.32 -3.60 -18.45
CA GLU A 145 -9.46 -2.70 -18.25
C GLU A 145 -9.04 -1.22 -18.40
N THR A 146 -7.93 -0.82 -17.78
CA THR A 146 -7.48 0.58 -17.82
C THR A 146 -6.62 0.88 -19.05
N THR A 147 -5.78 -0.07 -19.47
CA THR A 147 -4.88 0.11 -20.61
C THR A 147 -4.80 -1.17 -21.43
N PRO A 148 -5.20 -1.15 -22.72
CA PRO A 148 -5.11 -2.31 -23.59
C PRO A 148 -3.68 -2.87 -23.66
N GLY A 149 -3.54 -4.19 -23.54
CA GLY A 149 -2.26 -4.88 -23.57
C GLY A 149 -1.50 -4.88 -22.24
N VAL A 150 -2.08 -4.32 -21.18
CA VAL A 150 -1.48 -4.26 -19.84
C VAL A 150 -2.33 -5.04 -18.84
N VAL A 151 -1.67 -5.85 -18.02
CA VAL A 151 -2.25 -6.43 -16.81
C VAL A 151 -1.51 -5.85 -15.62
N SER A 152 -2.25 -5.34 -14.64
CA SER A 152 -1.70 -4.82 -13.39
C SER A 152 -2.16 -5.65 -12.21
N LEU A 153 -1.25 -6.01 -11.32
CA LEU A 153 -1.54 -6.66 -10.04
C LEU A 153 -1.14 -5.73 -8.90
N ALA A 154 -1.96 -5.62 -7.86
CA ALA A 154 -1.67 -4.72 -6.76
C ALA A 154 -2.13 -5.22 -5.39
N VAL A 155 -1.44 -4.75 -4.35
CA VAL A 155 -1.74 -5.00 -2.93
C VAL A 155 -1.90 -3.67 -2.22
N GLY A 156 -2.85 -3.63 -1.28
CA GLY A 156 -3.02 -2.51 -0.37
C GLY A 156 -2.12 -2.69 0.86
N VAL A 157 -1.55 -1.60 1.33
CA VAL A 157 -0.69 -1.51 2.51
C VAL A 157 -1.27 -0.44 3.43
N ASP A 158 -1.89 -0.83 4.55
CA ASP A 158 -2.42 0.11 5.55
C ASP A 158 -1.42 0.28 6.70
N THR A 159 -0.76 1.43 6.72
CA THR A 159 0.36 1.72 7.61
C THR A 159 0.09 2.93 8.48
N ILE A 160 0.88 3.13 9.53
CA ILE A 160 0.82 4.36 10.34
C ILE A 160 1.20 5.63 9.57
N LEU A 161 1.82 5.49 8.38
CA LEU A 161 2.11 6.61 7.48
C LEU A 161 1.00 6.83 6.42
N GLY A 162 -0.06 6.01 6.46
CA GLY A 162 -1.20 6.07 5.54
C GLY A 162 -1.41 4.78 4.75
N ARG A 163 -2.41 4.83 3.87
CA ARG A 163 -2.77 3.75 2.95
C ARG A 163 -2.06 3.92 1.60
N PHE A 164 -1.37 2.88 1.18
CA PHE A 164 -0.63 2.83 -0.08
C PHE A 164 -0.99 1.60 -0.91
N ALA A 165 -0.76 1.67 -2.21
CA ALA A 165 -0.80 0.52 -3.11
C ALA A 165 0.58 0.25 -3.68
N VAL A 166 1.01 -1.01 -3.66
CA VAL A 166 2.13 -1.49 -4.48
C VAL A 166 1.53 -2.16 -5.70
N SER A 167 1.85 -1.65 -6.88
CA SER A 167 1.31 -2.11 -8.16
C SER A 167 2.42 -2.62 -9.08
N VAL A 168 2.14 -3.67 -9.84
CA VAL A 168 3.00 -4.24 -10.88
C VAL A 168 2.25 -4.19 -12.22
N PRO A 169 2.36 -3.10 -12.98
CA PRO A 169 1.88 -3.08 -14.36
C PRO A 169 2.86 -3.82 -15.27
N ALA A 170 2.36 -4.82 -16.00
CA ALA A 170 3.17 -5.67 -16.87
C ALA A 170 2.47 -5.91 -18.22
N PRO A 171 3.22 -6.18 -19.30
CA PRO A 171 2.63 -6.58 -20.58
C PRO A 171 1.78 -7.86 -20.41
N ALA A 172 0.55 -7.85 -20.93
CA ALA A 172 -0.40 -8.96 -20.80
C ALA A 172 0.19 -10.30 -21.28
N VAL A 173 0.98 -10.26 -22.36
CA VAL A 173 1.68 -11.41 -22.94
C VAL A 173 2.63 -12.09 -21.95
N ARG A 174 3.27 -11.34 -21.04
CA ARG A 174 4.22 -11.90 -20.07
C ARG A 174 3.51 -12.46 -18.84
N VAL A 175 2.46 -11.78 -18.38
CA VAL A 175 1.63 -12.26 -17.27
C VAL A 175 0.97 -13.60 -17.63
N ALA A 176 0.50 -13.75 -18.88
CA ALA A 176 -0.12 -14.98 -19.38
C ALA A 176 0.86 -16.16 -19.48
N ALA A 177 2.12 -15.92 -19.87
CA ALA A 177 3.08 -17.00 -20.14
C ALA A 177 3.47 -17.83 -18.90
N ALA A 178 3.60 -17.20 -17.73
CA ALA A 178 3.89 -17.88 -16.45
C ALA A 178 3.88 -16.92 -15.23
N GLY A 179 3.79 -15.60 -15.44
CA GLY A 179 4.18 -14.60 -14.44
C GLY A 179 3.20 -14.42 -13.29
N ARG A 180 1.90 -14.70 -13.49
CA ARG A 180 0.86 -14.29 -12.52
C ARG A 180 1.05 -14.84 -11.10
N PRO A 181 1.25 -16.16 -10.87
CA PRO A 181 1.39 -16.68 -9.51
C PRO A 181 2.63 -16.15 -8.80
N ARG A 182 3.77 -16.07 -9.51
CA ARG A 182 5.03 -15.54 -8.97
C ARG A 182 4.91 -14.06 -8.62
N ILE A 183 4.30 -13.25 -9.48
CA ILE A 183 4.06 -11.82 -9.20
C ILE A 183 3.21 -11.68 -7.94
N VAL A 184 2.09 -12.42 -7.83
CA VAL A 184 1.22 -12.38 -6.64
C VAL A 184 1.99 -12.74 -5.37
N GLU A 185 2.76 -13.83 -5.40
CA GLU A 185 3.55 -14.29 -4.25
C GLU A 185 4.54 -13.21 -3.78
N ARG A 186 5.36 -12.67 -4.69
CA ARG A 186 6.37 -11.64 -4.35
C ARG A 186 5.72 -10.33 -3.92
N LEU A 187 4.60 -9.96 -4.53
CA LEU A 187 3.84 -8.76 -4.20
C LEU A 187 3.24 -8.85 -2.78
N LEU A 188 2.68 -10.00 -2.40
CA LEU A 188 2.20 -10.25 -1.03
C LEU A 188 3.34 -10.24 -0.01
N ALA A 189 4.48 -10.83 -0.34
CA ALA A 189 5.67 -10.79 0.51
C ALA A 189 6.16 -9.35 0.71
N CYS A 190 6.21 -8.54 -0.36
CA CYS A 190 6.57 -7.12 -0.29
C CYS A 190 5.61 -6.34 0.61
N ARG A 191 4.29 -6.56 0.51
CA ARG A 191 3.31 -5.95 1.43
C ARG A 191 3.64 -6.28 2.88
N ASP A 192 3.90 -7.54 3.19
CA ASP A 192 4.12 -7.99 4.57
C ASP A 192 5.41 -7.39 5.15
N VAL A 193 6.47 -7.25 4.34
CA VAL A 193 7.69 -6.54 4.72
C VAL A 193 7.40 -5.06 5.01
N LEU A 194 6.70 -4.35 4.13
CA LEU A 194 6.37 -2.94 4.33
C LEU A 194 5.50 -2.73 5.59
N LEU A 195 4.55 -3.62 5.86
CA LEU A 195 3.75 -3.58 7.09
C LEU A 195 4.59 -3.83 8.34
N GLY A 196 5.64 -4.65 8.25
CA GLY A 196 6.58 -4.91 9.34
C GLY A 196 7.52 -3.74 9.62
N GLU A 197 8.02 -3.08 8.58
CA GLU A 197 8.96 -1.95 8.72
C GLU A 197 8.29 -0.64 9.09
N ILE A 198 7.16 -0.32 8.44
CA ILE A 198 6.46 0.95 8.67
C ILE A 198 5.54 0.84 9.88
N GLY A 199 4.99 -0.35 10.13
CA GLY A 199 3.98 -0.58 11.17
C GLY A 199 2.56 -0.49 10.63
N ARG A 200 1.70 -1.40 11.10
CA ARG A 200 0.30 -1.48 10.69
C ARG A 200 -0.52 -0.37 11.33
N ASN A 201 -1.42 0.22 10.55
CA ASN A 201 -2.50 1.01 11.12
C ASN A 201 -3.46 0.05 11.85
N ARG A 202 -3.62 0.19 13.16
CA ARG A 202 -4.62 -0.58 13.91
C ARG A 202 -5.90 0.27 13.93
N PRO A 203 -7.04 -0.25 13.45
CA PRO A 203 -8.30 0.43 13.69
C PRO A 203 -8.52 0.46 15.20
N ASP A 204 -8.51 1.67 15.76
CA ASP A 204 -8.73 2.10 17.14
C ASP A 204 -8.91 0.99 18.21
N GLU A 205 -7.96 0.94 19.16
CA GLU A 205 -8.19 0.48 20.54
C GLU A 205 -9.12 1.46 21.28
#